data_AF-A0AA41A2H8-F1
#
_entry.id   AF-A0AA41A2H8-F1
#
_cell.length_a   1.000
_cell.length_b   1.000
_cell.length_c   1.000
_cell.angle_alpha   90.00
_cell.angle_beta   90.00
_cell.angle_gamma   90.00
#
_symmetry.space_group_name_H-M   'P 1'
#
loop_
_entity.id
_entity.type
_entity.pdbx_description
1 polymer ?
#
loop_
_entity_poly.entity_id
_entity_poly.type
_entity_poly.pdbx_seq_one_letter_code
_entity_poly.pdbx_strand_id
1 'polypeptide(L)'
;MAKGKIAGDDITRDDIGRIVYQRVGDQWYDRNGSTYSAGYSYDEFIQRRQFSLTDELNVTNRYRTDNTLKRVDELLGTVASVQGQLGATANRLQSAVSTLTSGTTNLSEARSRIADTDYSEESVKLARAQILAQASTAMLAQANQSQKDVLKLLGQ
;
A
#
# COMPACT_ATOMS: atom_id res chain seq x y z
N MET A 1 -55.80 32.63 16.25
CA MET A 1 -54.94 31.94 15.26
C MET A 1 -55.43 30.51 15.14
N ALA A 2 -55.91 30.10 13.97
CA ALA A 2 -56.54 28.79 13.78
C ALA A 2 -55.47 27.68 13.75
N LYS A 3 -55.58 26.69 14.65
CA LYS A 3 -54.74 25.50 14.68
C LYS A 3 -55.33 24.47 13.71
N GLY A 4 -54.58 24.05 12.70
CA GLY A 4 -54.94 22.90 11.87
C GLY A 4 -54.58 21.61 12.60
N LYS A 5 -55.53 20.68 12.72
CA LYS A 5 -55.28 19.33 13.26
C LYS A 5 -55.04 18.36 12.09
N ILE A 6 -54.07 17.46 12.24
CA ILE A 6 -53.91 16.27 11.40
C ILE A 6 -53.84 15.07 12.34
N ALA A 7 -54.63 14.03 12.06
CA ALA A 7 -54.67 12.77 12.84
C ALA A 7 -54.90 12.92 14.37
N GLY A 8 -55.48 14.04 14.84
CA GLY A 8 -55.87 14.22 16.23
C GLY A 8 -54.89 15.02 17.09
N ASP A 9 -53.64 15.20 16.65
CA ASP A 9 -52.62 15.95 17.39
C ASP A 9 -52.62 17.44 16.99
N ASP A 10 -52.45 18.31 17.98
CA ASP A 10 -52.39 19.76 17.80
C ASP A 10 -51.05 20.16 17.18
N ILE A 11 -51.05 20.66 15.94
CA ILE A 11 -49.87 21.27 15.33
C ILE A 11 -49.75 22.70 15.85
N THR A 12 -48.83 22.95 16.79
CA THR A 12 -48.45 24.31 17.18
C THR A 12 -47.40 24.85 16.22
N ARG A 13 -47.53 26.14 15.83
CA ARG A 13 -46.43 26.91 15.26
C ARG A 13 -45.41 27.10 16.39
N ASP A 14 -44.50 26.17 16.57
CA ASP A 14 -43.36 26.39 17.44
C ASP A 14 -42.35 27.27 16.70
N ASP A 15 -42.05 28.39 17.34
CA ASP A 15 -41.16 29.45 16.91
C ASP A 15 -39.76 28.91 16.58
N ILE A 16 -39.45 28.60 15.33
CA ILE A 16 -38.27 29.08 14.56
C ILE A 16 -38.56 28.80 13.08
N GLY A 17 -38.51 29.82 12.22
CA GLY A 17 -38.81 29.71 10.79
C GLY A 17 -38.02 28.62 10.06
N ARG A 18 -38.64 27.46 9.83
CA ARG A 18 -38.35 26.61 8.68
C ARG A 18 -39.50 25.67 8.33
N ILE A 19 -39.70 25.56 7.02
CA ILE A 19 -40.45 24.53 6.31
C ILE A 19 -40.18 23.16 6.94
N VAL A 20 -41.26 22.46 7.30
CA VAL A 20 -41.25 21.07 7.74
C VAL A 20 -40.94 20.18 6.53
N TYR A 21 -39.88 19.38 6.60
CA TYR A 21 -39.65 18.32 5.61
C TYR A 21 -40.65 17.18 5.85
N GLN A 22 -41.39 16.82 4.82
CA GLN A 22 -42.45 15.80 4.82
C GLN A 22 -41.89 14.38 5.07
N ARG A 23 -42.70 13.51 5.70
CA ARG A 23 -42.58 12.06 5.48
C ARG A 23 -43.05 11.76 4.05
N VAL A 24 -42.46 10.76 3.40
CA VAL A 24 -42.88 10.32 2.06
C VAL A 24 -44.37 9.93 2.11
N GLY A 25 -45.22 10.69 1.44
CA GLY A 25 -46.67 10.43 1.33
C GLY A 25 -47.60 11.61 1.62
N ASP A 26 -47.14 12.69 2.29
CA ASP A 26 -48.04 13.77 2.73
C ASP A 26 -47.83 15.07 1.93
N GLN A 27 -48.63 15.30 0.87
CA GLN A 27 -48.63 16.56 0.10
C GLN A 27 -49.43 17.66 0.81
N TRP A 28 -48.84 18.84 1.01
CA TRP A 28 -49.56 20.01 1.53
C TRP A 28 -50.14 20.84 0.39
N TYR A 29 -51.47 21.01 0.39
CA TYR A 29 -52.18 21.92 -0.52
C TYR A 29 -52.42 23.28 0.14
N ASP A 30 -52.26 24.36 -0.62
CA ASP A 30 -52.84 25.66 -0.28
C ASP A 30 -54.27 25.80 -0.84
N ARG A 31 -55.00 26.84 -0.41
CA ARG A 31 -56.42 27.06 -0.77
C ARG A 31 -56.66 27.26 -2.28
N ASN A 32 -55.61 27.49 -3.07
CA ASN A 32 -55.69 27.67 -4.53
C ASN A 32 -55.03 26.51 -5.31
N GLY A 33 -54.72 25.39 -4.65
CA GLY A 33 -54.15 24.22 -5.31
C GLY A 33 -52.74 24.42 -5.88
N SER A 34 -52.01 25.45 -5.43
CA SER A 34 -50.64 25.70 -5.87
C SER A 34 -49.66 25.19 -4.81
N THR A 35 -49.00 24.07 -5.11
CA THR A 35 -47.86 23.59 -4.32
C THR A 35 -46.65 24.50 -4.52
N TYR A 36 -45.97 24.84 -3.43
CA TYR A 36 -44.71 25.57 -3.49
C TYR A 36 -43.65 24.72 -4.20
N SER A 37 -42.96 25.36 -5.16
CA SER A 37 -41.91 24.84 -6.05
C SER A 37 -42.44 24.18 -7.32
N ALA A 38 -42.64 25.03 -8.33
CA ALA A 38 -43.01 24.66 -9.68
C ALA A 38 -42.11 23.57 -10.27
N GLY A 39 -42.72 22.42 -10.61
CA GLY A 39 -42.40 21.69 -11.84
C GLY A 39 -41.14 20.83 -11.90
N TYR A 40 -40.57 20.38 -10.78
CA TYR A 40 -39.46 19.41 -10.82
C TYR A 40 -39.80 18.15 -10.03
N SER A 41 -39.58 16.99 -10.64
CA SER A 41 -39.58 15.71 -9.93
C SER A 41 -38.45 15.65 -8.90
N TYR A 42 -38.58 14.79 -7.89
CA TYR A 42 -37.54 14.60 -6.85
C TYR A 42 -36.17 14.30 -7.49
N ASP A 43 -36.15 13.48 -8.53
CA ASP A 43 -34.94 13.10 -9.25
C ASP A 43 -34.35 14.28 -10.04
N GLU A 44 -35.17 15.16 -10.60
CA GLU A 44 -34.73 16.39 -11.27
C GLU A 44 -34.20 17.44 -10.29
N PHE A 45 -34.75 17.51 -9.07
CA PHE A 45 -34.24 18.38 -8.01
C PHE A 45 -32.84 17.98 -7.58
N ILE A 46 -32.58 16.67 -7.41
CA ILE A 46 -31.25 16.15 -7.05
C ILE A 46 -30.23 16.41 -8.17
N GLN A 47 -30.63 16.30 -9.44
CA GLN A 47 -29.71 16.54 -10.57
C GLN A 47 -29.42 18.02 -10.85
N ARG A 48 -30.34 18.93 -10.56
CA ARG A 48 -30.17 20.39 -10.83
C ARG A 48 -29.58 21.17 -9.67
N ARG A 49 -29.41 20.58 -8.49
CA ARG A 49 -28.76 21.25 -7.37
C ARG A 49 -27.30 21.53 -7.75
N GLN A 50 -26.99 22.80 -8.06
CA GLN A 50 -25.61 23.26 -8.11
C GLN A 50 -24.96 22.90 -6.77
N PHE A 51 -23.97 22.00 -6.83
CA PHE A 51 -23.26 21.48 -5.67
C PHE A 51 -22.50 22.64 -5.00
N SER A 52 -23.05 23.17 -3.91
CA SER A 52 -22.41 24.22 -3.10
C SER A 52 -22.12 23.69 -1.70
N LEU A 53 -20.84 23.65 -1.33
CA LEU A 53 -20.35 23.18 -0.03
C LEU A 53 -21.03 23.90 1.16
N THR A 54 -21.44 25.15 0.97
CA THR A 54 -22.08 25.99 2.00
C THR A 54 -23.54 25.63 2.29
N ASP A 55 -24.22 24.94 1.38
CA ASP A 55 -25.59 24.44 1.63
C ASP A 55 -25.60 23.03 2.23
N GLU A 56 -24.49 22.30 2.09
CA GLU A 56 -24.35 20.91 2.54
C GLU A 56 -23.75 20.81 3.96
N LEU A 57 -22.84 21.74 4.34
CA LEU A 57 -22.28 21.86 5.68
C LEU A 57 -22.93 23.04 6.44
N ASN A 58 -24.23 22.94 6.67
CA ASN A 58 -25.01 24.05 7.22
C ASN A 58 -25.58 23.71 8.59
N VAL A 59 -25.17 24.46 9.61
CA VAL A 59 -25.56 24.21 11.02
C VAL A 59 -26.55 25.23 11.57
N THR A 60 -27.26 25.96 10.70
CA THR A 60 -28.16 27.06 11.11
C THR A 60 -29.47 26.60 11.77
N ASN A 61 -29.83 25.32 11.67
CA ASN A 61 -30.98 24.70 12.34
C ASN A 61 -30.71 23.21 12.52
N ARG A 62 -31.21 22.63 13.62
CA ARG A 62 -31.17 21.19 13.96
C ARG A 62 -31.31 20.24 12.77
N TYR A 63 -32.32 20.41 11.90
CA TYR A 63 -32.49 19.50 10.74
C TYR A 63 -31.29 19.54 9.77
N ARG A 64 -30.72 20.72 9.51
CA ARG A 64 -29.55 20.86 8.64
C ARG A 64 -28.27 20.37 9.32
N THR A 65 -28.17 20.57 10.63
CA THR A 65 -27.07 20.04 11.45
C THR A 65 -27.03 18.51 11.40
N ASP A 66 -28.18 17.84 11.58
CA ASP A 66 -28.25 16.37 11.56
C ASP A 66 -27.83 15.78 10.19
N ASN A 67 -28.22 16.42 9.08
CA ASN A 67 -27.77 16.02 7.75
C ASN A 67 -26.29 16.30 7.50
N THR A 68 -25.79 17.44 8.00
CA THR A 68 -24.37 17.79 7.94
C THR A 68 -23.52 16.75 8.67
N LEU A 69 -23.92 16.33 9.87
CA LEU A 69 -23.23 15.31 10.66
C LEU A 69 -23.16 13.97 9.91
N LYS A 70 -24.29 13.48 9.38
CA LYS A 70 -24.32 12.24 8.59
C LYS A 70 -23.35 12.26 7.42
N ARG A 71 -23.29 13.38 6.68
CA ARG A 71 -22.39 13.50 5.53
C ARG A 71 -20.93 13.57 5.96
N VAL A 72 -20.63 14.25 7.06
CA VAL A 72 -19.28 14.26 7.64
C VAL A 72 -18.89 12.84 8.06
N ASP A 73 -19.78 12.07 8.67
CA ASP A 73 -19.52 10.66 9.03
C ASP A 73 -19.22 9.79 7.80
N GLU A 74 -19.97 9.96 6.70
CA GLU A 74 -19.71 9.27 5.43
C GLU A 74 -18.34 9.65 4.83
N LEU A 75 -17.99 10.93 4.87
CA LEU A 75 -16.69 11.42 4.38
C LEU A 75 -15.54 10.90 5.27
N LEU A 76 -15.70 10.90 6.59
CA LEU A 76 -14.75 10.32 7.52
C LEU A 76 -14.59 8.82 7.30
N GLY A 77 -15.68 8.10 7.06
CA GLY A 77 -15.66 6.68 6.69
C GLY A 77 -14.87 6.44 5.39
N THR A 78 -15.04 7.32 4.40
CA THR A 78 -14.29 7.27 3.14
C THR A 78 -12.80 7.50 3.37
N VAL A 79 -12.42 8.53 4.14
CA VAL A 79 -11.02 8.82 4.48
C VAL A 79 -10.39 7.65 5.26
N ALA A 80 -11.10 7.11 6.24
CA ALA A 80 -10.65 5.96 7.03
C ALA A 80 -10.45 4.71 6.14
N SER A 81 -11.33 4.49 5.16
CA SER A 81 -11.19 3.40 4.18
C SER A 81 -9.90 3.55 3.35
N VAL A 82 -9.65 4.75 2.82
CA VAL A 82 -8.42 5.05 2.07
C VAL A 82 -7.18 4.86 2.94
N GLN A 83 -7.20 5.36 4.18
CA GLN A 83 -6.10 5.14 5.13
C GLN A 83 -5.84 3.66 5.41
N GLY A 84 -6.90 2.86 5.55
CA GLY A 84 -6.80 1.41 5.72
C GLY A 84 -6.16 0.73 4.51
N GLN A 85 -6.52 1.12 3.29
CA GLN A 85 -5.93 0.59 2.05
C GLN A 85 -4.44 0.96 1.92
N LEU A 86 -4.08 2.20 2.27
CA LEU A 86 -2.68 2.63 2.29
C LEU A 86 -1.87 1.85 3.34
N GLY A 87 -2.42 1.64 4.54
CA GLY A 87 -1.78 0.83 5.58
C GLY A 87 -1.57 -0.63 5.14
N ALA A 88 -2.57 -1.25 4.51
CA ALA A 88 -2.44 -2.58 3.95
C ALA A 88 -1.36 -2.66 2.85
N THR A 89 -1.27 -1.64 2.00
CA THR A 89 -0.25 -1.55 0.96
C THR A 89 1.15 -1.36 1.56
N ALA A 90 1.29 -0.52 2.58
CA ALA A 90 2.54 -0.34 3.31
C ALA A 90 3.02 -1.64 3.97
N ASN A 91 2.11 -2.39 4.61
CA ASN A 91 2.43 -3.70 5.19
C ASN A 91 2.93 -4.69 4.13
N ARG A 92 2.25 -4.77 2.98
CA ARG A 92 2.69 -5.61 1.85
C ARG A 92 4.06 -5.19 1.33
N LEU A 93 4.31 -3.89 1.18
CA LEU A 93 5.61 -3.36 0.75
C LEU A 93 6.70 -3.74 1.76
N GLN A 94 6.45 -3.58 3.06
CA GLN A 94 7.40 -3.95 4.10
C GLN A 94 7.70 -5.45 4.09
N SER A 95 6.70 -6.30 3.92
CA SER A 95 6.90 -7.75 3.76
C SER A 95 7.74 -8.06 2.51
N ALA A 96 7.42 -7.46 1.37
CA ALA A 96 8.17 -7.65 0.12
C ALA A 96 9.64 -7.21 0.26
N VAL A 97 9.88 -6.06 0.90
CA VAL A 97 11.24 -5.56 1.19
C VAL A 97 11.99 -6.53 2.10
N SER A 98 11.35 -7.04 3.16
CA SER A 98 11.96 -8.01 4.06
C SER A 98 12.37 -9.29 3.33
N THR A 99 11.45 -9.88 2.56
CA THR A 99 11.73 -11.08 1.76
C THR A 99 12.82 -10.83 0.72
N LEU A 100 12.79 -9.68 0.04
CA LEU A 100 13.81 -9.33 -0.96
C LEU A 100 15.18 -9.14 -0.30
N THR A 101 15.24 -8.49 0.85
CA THR A 101 16.48 -8.26 1.60
C THR A 101 17.10 -9.60 2.02
N SER A 102 16.31 -10.48 2.63
CA SER A 102 16.78 -11.84 2.97
C SER A 102 17.24 -12.61 1.73
N GLY A 103 16.50 -12.51 0.62
CA GLY A 103 16.89 -13.11 -0.65
C GLY A 103 18.23 -12.59 -1.18
N THR A 104 18.45 -11.26 -1.12
CA THR A 104 19.69 -10.64 -1.57
C THR A 104 20.88 -11.04 -0.70
N THR A 105 20.71 -11.12 0.63
CA THR A 105 21.75 -11.60 1.55
C THR A 105 22.11 -13.05 1.25
N ASN A 106 21.11 -13.93 1.15
CA ASN A 106 21.32 -15.34 0.84
C ASN A 106 22.02 -15.54 -0.51
N LEU A 107 21.64 -14.78 -1.54
CA LEU A 107 22.27 -14.83 -2.86
C LEU A 107 23.70 -14.31 -2.83
N SER A 108 23.95 -13.23 -2.10
CA SER A 108 25.30 -12.67 -1.91
C SER A 108 26.21 -13.67 -1.21
N GLU A 109 25.73 -14.33 -0.15
CA GLU A 109 26.49 -15.37 0.54
C GLU A 109 26.74 -16.60 -0.33
N ALA A 110 25.74 -17.05 -1.10
CA ALA A 110 25.89 -18.16 -2.04
C ALA A 110 26.95 -17.83 -3.11
N ARG A 111 26.92 -16.61 -3.65
CA ARG A 111 27.91 -16.13 -4.61
C ARG A 111 29.31 -16.04 -3.99
N SER A 112 29.44 -15.55 -2.75
CA SER A 112 30.72 -15.53 -2.02
C SER A 112 31.27 -16.95 -1.87
N ARG A 113 30.44 -17.91 -1.44
CA ARG A 113 30.86 -19.32 -1.29
C ARG A 113 31.35 -19.92 -2.60
N ILE A 114 30.69 -19.65 -3.73
CA ILE A 114 31.14 -20.11 -5.06
C ILE A 114 32.50 -19.47 -5.40
N ALA A 115 32.59 -18.13 -5.30
CA ALA A 115 33.80 -17.40 -5.64
C ALA A 115 35.01 -17.81 -4.77
N ASP A 116 34.81 -17.97 -3.46
CA ASP A 116 35.85 -18.39 -2.51
C ASP A 116 36.28 -19.84 -2.75
N THR A 117 35.35 -20.71 -3.15
CA THR A 117 35.64 -22.11 -3.51
C THR A 117 36.45 -22.18 -4.81
N ASP A 118 36.03 -21.47 -5.85
CA ASP A 118 36.75 -21.40 -7.13
C ASP A 118 38.16 -20.82 -6.96
N TYR A 119 38.31 -19.76 -6.14
CA TYR A 119 39.61 -19.19 -5.83
C TYR A 119 40.50 -20.16 -5.05
N SER A 120 39.93 -20.90 -4.10
CA SER A 120 40.66 -21.91 -3.34
C SER A 120 41.14 -23.05 -4.24
N GLU A 121 40.30 -23.53 -5.17
CA GLU A 121 40.69 -24.57 -6.13
C GLU A 121 41.82 -24.12 -7.05
N GLU A 122 41.73 -22.91 -7.61
CA GLU A 122 42.78 -22.38 -8.49
C GLU A 122 44.08 -22.11 -7.73
N SER A 123 43.99 -21.61 -6.49
CA SER A 123 45.15 -21.41 -5.62
C SER A 123 45.85 -22.73 -5.31
N VAL A 124 45.10 -23.82 -5.06
CA VAL A 124 45.67 -25.16 -4.83
C VAL A 124 46.32 -25.71 -6.11
N LYS A 125 45.70 -25.52 -7.28
CA LYS A 125 46.30 -25.92 -8.57
C LYS A 125 47.59 -25.17 -8.83
N LEU A 126 47.62 -23.86 -8.62
CA LEU A 126 48.81 -23.02 -8.76
C LEU A 126 49.92 -23.47 -7.79
N ALA A 127 49.60 -23.65 -6.51
CA ALA A 127 50.56 -24.12 -5.51
C ALA A 127 51.11 -25.51 -5.88
N ARG A 128 50.25 -26.43 -6.32
CA ARG A 128 50.66 -27.76 -6.78
C ARG A 128 51.60 -27.67 -7.98
N ALA A 129 51.30 -26.81 -8.95
CA ALA A 129 52.16 -26.61 -10.12
C ALA A 129 53.53 -26.03 -9.73
N GLN A 130 53.58 -25.07 -8.79
CA GLN A 130 54.83 -24.52 -8.27
C GLN A 130 55.67 -25.57 -7.53
N ILE A 131 55.04 -26.38 -6.67
CA ILE A 131 55.70 -27.48 -5.96
C ILE A 131 56.25 -28.50 -6.97
N LEU A 132 55.47 -28.88 -7.98
CA LEU A 132 55.92 -29.78 -9.05
C LEU A 132 57.11 -29.20 -9.82
N ALA A 133 57.08 -27.92 -10.19
CA ALA A 133 58.20 -27.28 -10.89
C ALA A 133 59.49 -27.26 -10.06
N GLN A 134 59.38 -26.95 -8.76
CA GLN A 134 60.53 -27.00 -7.84
C GLN A 134 61.03 -28.43 -7.65
N ALA A 135 60.14 -29.40 -7.47
CA ALA A 135 60.47 -30.81 -7.34
C ALA A 135 61.10 -31.37 -8.62
N SER A 136 60.59 -31.04 -9.81
CA SER A 136 61.19 -31.45 -11.09
C SER A 136 62.59 -30.88 -11.26
N THR A 137 62.82 -29.63 -10.86
CA THR A 137 64.16 -29.01 -10.91
C THR A 137 65.13 -29.70 -9.95
N ALA A 138 64.70 -29.96 -8.71
CA ALA A 138 65.51 -30.67 -7.72
C ALA A 138 65.75 -32.13 -8.11
N MET A 139 64.75 -32.81 -8.68
CA MET A 139 64.86 -34.17 -9.18
C MET A 139 65.79 -34.27 -10.39
N LEU A 140 65.73 -33.31 -11.32
CA LEU A 140 66.67 -33.23 -12.44
C LEU A 140 68.09 -32.99 -11.91
N ALA A 141 68.28 -32.09 -10.95
CA ALA A 141 69.58 -31.87 -10.31
C ALA A 141 70.11 -33.16 -9.65
N GLN A 142 69.27 -33.85 -8.87
CA GLN A 142 69.61 -35.10 -8.19
C GLN A 142 69.92 -36.24 -9.17
N ALA A 143 69.12 -36.40 -10.25
CA ALA A 143 69.35 -37.40 -11.28
C ALA A 143 70.63 -37.14 -12.07
N ASN A 144 70.92 -35.88 -12.39
CA ASN A 144 72.17 -35.51 -13.04
C ASN A 144 73.39 -35.78 -12.14
N GLN A 145 73.24 -35.64 -10.82
CA GLN A 145 74.30 -35.93 -9.86
C GLN A 145 74.55 -37.44 -9.73
N SER A 146 73.49 -38.23 -9.58
CA SER A 146 73.61 -39.70 -9.51
C SER A 146 74.16 -40.30 -10.81
N GLN A 147 73.79 -39.78 -11.98
CA GLN A 147 74.37 -40.20 -13.27
C GLN A 147 75.88 -39.97 -13.34
N LYS A 148 76.38 -38.85 -12.81
CA LYS A 148 77.82 -38.56 -12.76
C LYS A 148 78.56 -39.49 -11.81
N ASP A 149 77.94 -39.87 -10.69
CA ASP A 149 78.53 -40.81 -9.74
C ASP A 149 78.62 -42.23 -10.33
N VAL A 150 77.63 -42.66 -11.12
CA VAL A 150 77.68 -43.94 -11.84
C VAL A 150 78.79 -43.95 -12.91
N LEU A 151 78.96 -42.86 -13.66
CA LEU A 151 80.03 -42.75 -14.65
C LEU A 151 81.43 -42.84 -14.01
N LYS A 152 81.60 -42.34 -12.78
CA LYS A 152 82.84 -42.53 -12.01
C LYS A 152 83.10 -44.01 -11.66
N LEU A 153 82.05 -44.81 -11.45
CA LEU A 153 82.15 -46.23 -11.12
C LEU A 153 82.35 -47.14 -12.35
N LEU A 154 82.03 -46.67 -13.55
CA LEU A 154 82.23 -47.41 -14.81
C LEU A 154 83.51 -47.01 -15.56
N GLY A 155 84.07 -45.84 -15.27
CA GLY A 155 85.29 -45.32 -15.89
C GLY A 155 86.59 -45.63 -15.14
N GLN A 156 86.55 -46.52 -14.15
CA GLN A 156 87.70 -47.01 -13.39
C GLN A 156 87.85 -48.53 -13.55
#